data_AF-A0A2K2BZ64-F1
#
_entry.id   AF-A0A2K2BZ64-F1
#
_cell.length_a   1.000
_cell.length_b   1.000
_cell.length_c   1.000
_cell.angle_alpha   90.00
_cell.angle_beta   90.00
_cell.angle_gamma   90.00
#
_symmetry.space_group_name_H-M   'P 1'
#
loop_
_entity.id
_entity.type
_entity.pdbx_description
1 polymer ?
#
loop_
_entity_poly.entity_id
_entity_poly.type
_entity_poly.pdbx_seq_one_letter_code
_entity_poly.pdbx_strand_id
1 'polypeptide(L)'
;FFVQFLKGQRRDRYPQYAKAALCQACYGSLRLARTLEQKAAELLEAIPKPFLSLHLRFEPDMVAYSQCEYSGLSPASIEAIEAARGDRKPWTGELARVWRKRGKCPFTPNETAFVLQALSIPTNTNMYLAAGDGLVEIEGLKPTYTNVVTKSALLRGEDLLNMHGNTRAALDYYVLINSDSYVATFFRNMDKMVAAMRAYEGLHNTLFLGRRAYVEMTSKGLDGKELFQALWVAHKEDFSMGRGSALPDCFCETVISLYFLLYMI
;
A
#
# COMPACT_ATOMS: atom_id res chain seq x y z
N PHE A 1 -10.37 -26.55 -4.34
CA PHE A 1 -10.32 -27.89 -3.73
C PHE A 1 -9.19 -28.09 -2.69
N PHE A 2 -7.94 -27.67 -2.94
CA PHE A 2 -6.84 -27.88 -1.98
C PHE A 2 -6.98 -27.09 -0.65
N VAL A 3 -7.53 -25.87 -0.70
CA VAL A 3 -7.69 -24.98 0.47
C VAL A 3 -8.71 -25.51 1.50
N GLN A 4 -9.66 -26.35 1.07
CA GLN A 4 -10.75 -26.82 1.92
C GLN A 4 -10.35 -28.03 2.79
N PHE A 5 -9.31 -28.77 2.39
CA PHE A 5 -8.88 -30.01 3.06
C PHE A 5 -8.08 -29.75 4.35
N LEU A 6 -7.49 -28.56 4.50
CA LEU A 6 -6.61 -28.26 5.63
C LEU A 6 -7.33 -27.56 6.80
N LYS A 7 -8.63 -27.26 6.69
CA LYS A 7 -9.40 -26.47 7.68
C LYS A 7 -9.55 -27.12 9.07
N GLY A 8 -9.14 -28.37 9.25
CA GLY A 8 -9.39 -29.16 10.47
C GLY A 8 -8.22 -29.40 11.43
N GLN A 9 -6.99 -28.96 11.14
CA GLN A 9 -5.83 -29.22 12.01
C GLN A 9 -5.33 -27.98 12.75
N ARG A 10 -4.91 -28.15 14.01
CA ARG A 10 -4.18 -27.14 14.81
C ARG A 10 -2.78 -26.93 14.22
N ARG A 11 -2.67 -25.99 13.27
CA ARG A 11 -1.46 -25.70 12.49
C ARG A 11 -0.41 -24.87 13.25
N ASP A 12 -0.77 -24.30 14.39
CA ASP A 12 0.12 -23.60 15.33
C ASP A 12 1.31 -24.48 15.76
N ARG A 13 1.11 -25.81 15.78
CA ARG A 13 2.10 -26.82 16.19
C ARG A 13 3.00 -27.34 15.07
N TYR A 14 2.84 -26.86 13.83
CA TYR A 14 3.68 -27.34 12.74
C TYR A 14 5.14 -26.92 12.95
N PRO A 15 6.11 -27.82 12.69
CA PRO A 15 7.51 -27.44 12.68
C PRO A 15 7.77 -26.41 11.58
N GLN A 16 8.83 -25.60 11.72
CA GLN A 16 9.10 -24.46 10.84
C GLN A 16 9.17 -24.83 9.35
N TYR A 17 9.76 -26.00 9.02
CA TYR A 17 9.84 -26.48 7.64
C TYR A 17 8.46 -26.78 7.03
N ALA A 18 7.51 -27.28 7.84
CA ALA A 18 6.16 -27.59 7.37
C ALA A 18 5.34 -26.31 7.15
N LYS A 19 5.52 -25.30 8.00
CA LYS A 19 4.95 -23.96 7.81
C LYS A 19 5.49 -23.32 6.53
N ALA A 20 6.81 -23.39 6.32
CA ALA A 20 7.45 -22.87 5.11
C ALA A 20 6.94 -23.56 3.83
N ALA A 21 6.86 -24.90 3.82
CA ALA A 21 6.34 -25.66 2.69
C ALA A 21 4.87 -25.32 2.38
N LEU A 22 4.05 -25.14 3.41
CA LEU A 22 2.65 -24.71 3.25
C LEU A 22 2.57 -23.33 2.59
N CYS A 23 3.42 -22.38 3.01
CA CYS A 23 3.46 -21.05 2.40
C CYS A 23 3.94 -21.07 0.96
N GLN A 24 5.00 -21.83 0.67
CA GLN A 24 5.48 -22.00 -0.70
C GLN A 24 4.39 -22.57 -1.61
N ALA A 25 3.70 -23.63 -1.16
CA ALA A 25 2.59 -24.21 -1.91
C ALA A 25 1.44 -23.22 -2.10
N CYS A 26 1.10 -22.45 -1.05
CA CYS A 26 0.04 -21.48 -1.15
C CYS A 26 0.38 -20.33 -2.11
N TYR A 27 1.51 -19.66 -1.91
CA TYR A 27 1.95 -18.54 -2.75
C TYR A 27 2.17 -18.97 -4.20
N GLY A 28 2.76 -20.16 -4.43
CA GLY A 28 2.89 -20.72 -5.78
C GLY A 28 1.57 -21.03 -6.49
N SER A 29 0.49 -21.24 -5.72
CA SER A 29 -0.86 -21.48 -6.25
C SER A 29 -1.69 -20.22 -6.46
N LEU A 30 -1.22 -19.08 -5.96
CA LEU A 30 -1.98 -17.85 -5.88
C LEU A 30 -1.85 -17.08 -7.20
N ARG A 31 -2.89 -17.10 -8.02
CA ARG A 31 -2.91 -16.50 -9.35
C ARG A 31 -4.24 -15.83 -9.61
N LEU A 32 -4.23 -14.76 -10.41
CA LEU A 32 -5.44 -14.12 -10.88
C LEU A 32 -6.16 -15.03 -11.88
N ALA A 33 -7.47 -14.81 -12.07
CA ALA A 33 -8.18 -15.42 -13.19
C ALA A 33 -7.50 -15.05 -14.52
N ARG A 34 -7.40 -16.02 -15.44
CA ARG A 34 -6.60 -15.89 -16.67
C ARG A 34 -6.86 -14.61 -17.48
N THR A 35 -8.13 -14.21 -17.59
CA THR A 35 -8.53 -13.00 -18.32
C THR A 35 -8.07 -11.72 -17.61
N LEU A 36 -8.11 -11.71 -16.28
CA LEU A 36 -7.65 -10.59 -15.46
C LEU A 36 -6.11 -10.52 -15.43
N GLU A 37 -5.45 -11.68 -15.35
CA GLU A 37 -3.99 -11.80 -15.41
C GLU A 37 -3.43 -11.24 -16.73
N GLN A 38 -4.08 -11.54 -17.86
CA GLN A 38 -3.70 -10.98 -19.16
C GLN A 38 -3.78 -9.45 -19.18
N LYS A 39 -4.89 -8.88 -18.69
CA LYS A 39 -5.03 -7.42 -18.58
C LYS A 39 -4.01 -6.81 -17.62
N ALA A 40 -3.70 -7.50 -16.52
CA ALA A 40 -2.70 -7.06 -15.57
C ALA A 40 -1.29 -7.07 -16.15
N ALA A 41 -0.96 -8.07 -16.98
CA ALA A 41 0.28 -8.15 -17.72
C ALA A 41 0.40 -7.02 -18.76
N GLU A 42 -0.67 -6.74 -19.52
CA GLU A 42 -0.71 -5.60 -20.44
C GLU A 42 -0.46 -4.27 -19.71
N LEU A 43 -1.11 -4.08 -18.56
CA LEU A 43 -0.87 -2.92 -17.69
C LEU A 43 0.59 -2.85 -17.22
N LEU A 44 1.16 -3.98 -16.78
CA LEU A 44 2.53 -4.05 -16.31
C LEU A 44 3.53 -3.65 -17.42
N GLU A 45 3.34 -4.16 -18.63
CA GLU A 45 4.21 -3.88 -19.79
C GLU A 45 4.13 -2.42 -20.24
N ALA A 46 2.98 -1.76 -20.08
CA ALA A 46 2.80 -0.36 -20.43
C ALA A 46 3.54 0.62 -19.49
N ILE A 47 4.01 0.16 -18.33
CA ILE A 47 4.71 1.01 -17.35
C ILE A 47 6.20 1.13 -17.72
N PRO A 48 6.76 2.34 -17.90
CA PRO A 48 8.18 2.53 -18.19
C PRO A 48 9.09 1.91 -17.12
N LYS A 49 10.04 1.04 -17.52
CA LYS A 49 10.96 0.34 -16.62
C LYS A 49 12.33 1.03 -16.52
N PRO A 50 13.07 0.87 -15.42
CA PRO A 50 12.61 0.32 -14.13
C PRO A 50 11.61 1.29 -13.46
N PHE A 51 10.80 0.79 -12.55
CA PHE A 51 9.79 1.59 -11.85
C PHE A 51 9.59 1.22 -10.38
N LEU A 52 9.21 2.23 -9.60
CA LEU A 52 8.74 2.07 -8.23
C LEU A 52 7.22 2.00 -8.22
N SER A 53 6.66 1.01 -7.55
CA SER A 53 5.22 0.97 -7.29
C SER A 53 4.91 1.58 -5.92
N LEU A 54 4.02 2.59 -5.90
CA LEU A 54 3.60 3.29 -4.70
C LEU A 54 2.13 2.96 -4.41
N HIS A 55 1.88 2.25 -3.32
CA HIS A 55 0.53 2.07 -2.80
C HIS A 55 0.19 3.19 -1.81
N LEU A 56 -0.60 4.15 -2.30
CA LEU A 56 -0.99 5.36 -1.58
C LEU A 56 -2.41 5.23 -1.05
N ARG A 57 -2.54 5.02 0.26
CA ARG A 57 -3.83 4.84 0.93
C ARG A 57 -4.36 6.16 1.51
N PHE A 58 -4.66 7.13 0.66
CA PHE A 58 -5.22 8.45 1.03
C PHE A 58 -6.55 8.74 0.33
N GLU A 59 -7.38 7.71 0.16
CA GLU A 59 -8.69 7.83 -0.44
C GLU A 59 -9.71 8.41 0.56
N PRO A 60 -10.77 9.09 0.08
CA PRO A 60 -11.75 9.72 0.96
C PRO A 60 -12.37 8.77 1.99
N ASP A 61 -12.70 7.54 1.60
CA ASP A 61 -13.25 6.49 2.49
C ASP A 61 -12.27 6.11 3.60
N MET A 62 -10.98 6.06 3.30
CA MET A 62 -9.93 5.75 4.25
C MET A 62 -9.67 6.89 5.22
N VAL A 63 -9.67 8.12 4.73
CA VAL A 63 -9.56 9.32 5.58
C VAL A 63 -10.76 9.39 6.53
N ALA A 64 -11.97 9.24 6.01
CA ALA A 64 -13.20 9.17 6.78
C ALA A 64 -13.17 8.05 7.83
N TYR A 65 -12.81 6.82 7.44
CA TYR A 65 -12.71 5.67 8.33
C TYR A 65 -11.69 5.88 9.44
N SER A 66 -10.56 6.52 9.13
CA SER A 66 -9.52 6.82 10.11
C SER A 66 -9.89 7.93 11.09
N GLN A 67 -10.99 8.65 10.86
CA GLN A 67 -11.46 9.80 11.64
C GLN A 67 -10.38 10.88 11.81
N CYS A 68 -9.47 10.99 10.85
CA CYS A 68 -8.36 11.94 10.92
C CYS A 68 -8.77 13.29 10.35
N GLU A 69 -8.29 14.34 11.02
CA GLU A 69 -8.41 15.72 10.58
C GLU A 69 -7.13 16.14 9.85
N TYR A 70 -7.29 16.85 8.74
CA TYR A 70 -6.21 17.40 7.93
C TYR A 70 -6.51 18.85 7.61
N SER A 71 -5.51 19.71 7.73
CA SER A 71 -5.57 21.10 7.27
C SER A 71 -5.09 21.22 5.83
N GLY A 72 -5.67 22.15 5.07
CA GLY A 72 -5.18 22.50 3.73
C GLY A 72 -5.50 21.50 2.62
N LEU A 73 -6.53 20.65 2.82
CA LEU A 73 -7.08 19.86 1.73
C LEU A 73 -7.89 20.74 0.78
N SER A 74 -7.95 20.36 -0.50
CA SER A 74 -8.79 21.04 -1.48
C SER A 74 -10.28 20.94 -1.13
N PRO A 75 -11.13 21.89 -1.57
CA PRO A 75 -12.57 21.81 -1.35
C PRO A 75 -13.20 20.51 -1.85
N ALA A 76 -12.75 20.02 -3.02
CA ALA A 76 -13.22 18.77 -3.60
C ALA A 76 -12.82 17.54 -2.74
N SER A 77 -11.62 17.54 -2.17
CA SER A 77 -11.21 16.49 -1.23
C SER A 77 -12.05 16.50 0.04
N ILE A 78 -12.33 17.68 0.60
CA ILE A 78 -13.17 17.83 1.78
C ILE A 78 -14.57 17.28 1.49
N GLU A 79 -15.18 17.70 0.37
CA GLU A 79 -16.50 17.22 -0.07
C GLU A 79 -16.53 15.69 -0.21
N ALA A 80 -15.53 15.10 -0.88
CA ALA A 80 -15.45 13.65 -1.05
C ALA A 80 -15.29 12.90 0.29
N ILE A 81 -14.50 13.45 1.22
CA ILE A 81 -14.31 12.87 2.56
C ILE A 81 -15.61 12.94 3.36
N GLU A 82 -16.32 14.08 3.33
CA GLU A 82 -17.62 14.24 4.00
C GLU A 82 -18.66 13.27 3.43
N ALA A 83 -18.70 13.10 2.10
CA ALA A 83 -19.60 12.14 1.46
C ALA A 83 -19.33 10.69 1.90
N ALA A 84 -18.07 10.33 2.16
CA ALA A 84 -17.67 9.00 2.63
C ALA A 84 -17.79 8.82 4.16
N ARG A 85 -18.10 9.89 4.91
CA ARG A 85 -17.99 9.94 6.37
C ARG A 85 -19.04 9.09 7.09
N GLY A 86 -20.27 9.07 6.58
CA GLY A 86 -21.42 8.50 7.29
C GLY A 86 -21.56 9.09 8.70
N ASP A 87 -21.81 8.25 9.70
CA ASP A 87 -21.98 8.72 11.11
C ASP A 87 -20.65 9.01 11.86
N ARG A 88 -19.50 8.85 11.19
CA ARG A 88 -18.18 8.92 11.85
C ARG A 88 -17.69 10.36 11.97
N LYS A 89 -17.76 10.93 13.17
CA LYS A 89 -17.18 12.27 13.39
C LYS A 89 -15.64 12.21 13.41
N PRO A 90 -14.94 13.19 12.80
CA PRO A 90 -13.49 13.29 12.91
C PRO A 90 -13.10 13.53 14.37
N TRP A 91 -11.94 13.02 14.76
CA TRP A 91 -11.28 13.48 15.98
C TRP A 91 -10.83 14.93 15.76
N THR A 92 -10.96 15.75 16.79
CA THR A 92 -10.55 17.17 16.77
C THR A 92 -9.63 17.49 17.94
N GLY A 93 -8.89 18.60 17.83
CA GLY A 93 -8.03 19.10 18.90
C GLY A 93 -6.99 18.09 19.39
N GLU A 94 -6.88 17.91 20.70
CA GLU A 94 -5.87 17.02 21.29
C GLU A 94 -6.08 15.55 20.89
N LEU A 95 -7.34 15.10 20.75
CA LEU A 95 -7.63 13.74 20.34
C LEU A 95 -7.13 13.46 18.92
N ALA A 96 -7.31 14.40 17.99
CA ALA A 96 -6.77 14.29 16.63
C ALA A 96 -5.25 14.15 16.65
N ARG A 97 -4.58 14.99 17.45
CA ARG A 97 -3.12 14.98 17.58
C ARG A 97 -2.60 13.66 18.15
N VAL A 98 -3.21 13.16 19.22
CA VAL A 98 -2.86 11.86 19.83
C VAL A 98 -3.12 10.72 18.85
N TRP A 99 -4.23 10.76 18.12
CA TRP A 99 -4.59 9.73 17.14
C TRP A 99 -3.58 9.66 15.99
N ARG A 100 -3.18 10.83 15.46
CA ARG A 100 -2.14 10.96 14.45
C ARG A 100 -0.78 10.48 14.96
N LYS A 101 -0.38 10.86 16.19
CA LYS A 101 0.85 10.40 16.85
C LYS A 101 0.90 8.88 17.05
N ARG A 102 -0.25 8.21 17.18
CA ARG A 102 -0.34 6.74 17.23
C ARG A 102 -0.18 6.07 15.86
N GLY A 103 0.09 6.84 14.79
CA GLY A 103 0.21 6.33 13.42
C GLY A 103 -1.11 5.79 12.87
N LYS A 104 -2.26 6.32 13.32
CA LYS A 104 -3.58 5.86 12.86
C LYS A 104 -4.04 6.54 11.57
N CYS A 105 -3.52 7.72 11.30
CA CYS A 105 -3.84 8.52 10.12
C CYS A 105 -2.99 8.14 8.92
N PRO A 106 -3.53 8.10 7.69
CA PRO A 106 -2.72 7.96 6.47
C PRO A 106 -1.77 9.15 6.25
N PHE A 107 -0.77 8.96 5.39
CA PHE A 107 0.02 10.08 4.88
C PHE A 107 -0.77 10.83 3.82
N THR A 108 -0.72 12.16 3.83
CA THR A 108 -1.16 12.93 2.66
C THR A 108 -0.20 12.70 1.48
N PRO A 109 -0.60 13.00 0.24
CA PRO A 109 0.29 12.88 -0.91
C PRO A 109 1.53 13.80 -0.78
N ASN A 110 1.38 15.00 -0.21
CA ASN A 110 2.48 15.90 0.13
C ASN A 110 3.46 15.30 1.14
N GLU A 111 2.94 14.73 2.24
CA GLU A 111 3.78 14.07 3.25
C GLU A 111 4.50 12.86 2.66
N THR A 112 3.82 12.13 1.76
CA THR A 112 4.41 11.00 1.03
C THR A 112 5.57 11.49 0.18
N ALA A 113 5.38 12.51 -0.66
CA ALA A 113 6.43 13.09 -1.50
C ALA A 113 7.65 13.51 -0.67
N PHE A 114 7.40 14.21 0.44
CA PHE A 114 8.45 14.65 1.36
C PHE A 114 9.26 13.48 1.96
N VAL A 115 8.58 12.43 2.42
CA VAL A 115 9.26 11.26 2.99
C VAL A 115 10.06 10.53 1.90
N LEU A 116 9.53 10.38 0.69
CA LEU A 116 10.28 9.74 -0.41
C LEU A 116 11.57 10.53 -0.75
N GLN A 117 11.53 11.86 -0.72
CA GLN A 117 12.72 12.70 -0.88
C GLN A 117 13.72 12.52 0.26
N ALA A 118 13.25 12.46 1.52
CA ALA A 118 14.10 12.19 2.68
C ALA A 118 14.81 10.83 2.59
N LEU A 119 14.19 9.89 1.88
CA LEU A 119 14.74 8.57 1.58
C LEU A 119 15.61 8.53 0.32
N SER A 120 15.94 9.69 -0.24
CA SER A 120 16.78 9.83 -1.44
C SER A 120 16.22 9.11 -2.67
N ILE A 121 14.90 8.95 -2.79
CA ILE A 121 14.27 8.41 -3.99
C ILE A 121 14.31 9.49 -5.08
N PRO A 122 14.98 9.25 -6.22
CA PRO A 122 15.17 10.26 -7.26
C PRO A 122 13.85 10.79 -7.81
N THR A 123 13.73 12.10 -8.02
CA THR A 123 12.50 12.75 -8.51
C THR A 123 12.12 12.37 -9.94
N ASN A 124 13.07 11.88 -10.74
CA ASN A 124 12.84 11.33 -12.08
C ASN A 124 12.46 9.84 -12.10
N THR A 125 12.25 9.22 -10.94
CA THR A 125 11.84 7.80 -10.84
C THR A 125 10.51 7.58 -11.54
N ASN A 126 10.44 6.60 -12.46
CA ASN A 126 9.17 6.14 -13.01
C ASN A 126 8.35 5.51 -11.88
N MET A 127 7.13 5.98 -11.68
CA MET A 127 6.31 5.56 -10.54
C MET A 127 4.94 5.09 -11.01
N TYR A 128 4.57 3.87 -10.63
CA TYR A 128 3.19 3.41 -10.72
C TYR A 128 2.46 3.71 -9.43
N LEU A 129 1.43 4.56 -9.50
CA LEU A 129 0.60 4.90 -8.36
C LEU A 129 -0.62 3.96 -8.28
N ALA A 130 -0.58 3.04 -7.31
CA ALA A 130 -1.74 2.29 -6.88
C ALA A 130 -2.48 3.08 -5.80
N ALA A 131 -3.63 3.65 -6.17
CA ALA A 131 -4.54 4.31 -5.26
C ALA A 131 -5.97 3.90 -5.61
N GLY A 132 -6.84 3.84 -4.60
CA GLY A 132 -8.26 3.63 -4.81
C GLY A 132 -8.93 4.80 -5.53
N ASP A 133 -10.18 4.58 -5.92
CA ASP A 133 -10.96 5.56 -6.66
C ASP A 133 -11.16 6.84 -5.84
N GLY A 134 -11.22 8.00 -6.51
CA GLY A 134 -11.51 9.28 -5.86
C GLY A 134 -10.34 9.93 -5.12
N LEU A 135 -9.09 9.55 -5.39
CA LEU A 135 -7.94 10.32 -4.94
C LEU A 135 -7.91 11.69 -5.63
N VAL A 136 -8.25 12.75 -4.88
CA VAL A 136 -8.29 14.14 -5.38
C VAL A 136 -6.96 14.88 -5.15
N GLU A 137 -6.18 14.48 -4.14
CA GLU A 137 -4.94 15.17 -3.72
C GLU A 137 -3.67 14.73 -4.48
N ILE A 138 -3.78 14.15 -5.68
CA ILE A 138 -2.61 13.66 -6.41
C ILE A 138 -1.58 14.75 -6.74
N GLU A 139 -2.03 16.01 -6.81
CA GLU A 139 -1.19 17.19 -7.01
C GLU A 139 -0.25 17.47 -5.83
N GLY A 140 -0.40 16.78 -4.69
CA GLY A 140 0.63 16.81 -3.65
C GLY A 140 1.85 15.93 -3.94
N LEU A 141 1.77 15.02 -4.91
CA LEU A 141 2.86 14.11 -5.30
C LEU A 141 3.53 14.55 -6.61
N LYS A 142 2.73 14.87 -7.62
CA LYS A 142 3.19 15.14 -9.00
C LYS A 142 4.20 16.29 -9.17
N PRO A 143 4.14 17.40 -8.40
CA PRO A 143 5.14 18.47 -8.54
C PRO A 143 6.56 18.00 -8.20
N THR A 144 6.68 16.99 -7.35
CA THR A 144 7.97 16.40 -6.95
C THR A 144 8.36 15.23 -7.83
N TYR A 145 7.40 14.34 -8.12
CA TYR A 145 7.61 13.15 -8.95
C TYR A 145 6.81 13.30 -10.24
N THR A 146 7.49 13.64 -11.33
CA THR A 146 6.82 13.98 -12.61
C THR A 146 6.43 12.74 -13.41
N ASN A 147 7.11 11.61 -13.20
CA ASN A 147 6.93 10.38 -13.99
C ASN A 147 5.95 9.42 -13.30
N VAL A 148 4.80 9.93 -12.86
CA VAL A 148 3.77 9.16 -12.15
C VAL A 148 2.67 8.72 -13.13
N VAL A 149 2.49 7.40 -13.25
CA VAL A 149 1.42 6.78 -14.04
C VAL A 149 0.43 6.07 -13.14
N THR A 150 -0.85 6.10 -13.51
CA THR A 150 -1.93 5.37 -12.81
C THR A 150 -2.52 4.32 -13.72
N LYS A 151 -3.21 3.34 -13.13
CA LYS A 151 -4.02 2.37 -13.88
C LYS A 151 -4.96 3.03 -14.90
N SER A 152 -5.63 4.11 -14.49
CA SER A 152 -6.57 4.86 -15.33
C SER A 152 -5.92 5.61 -16.49
N ALA A 153 -4.63 5.93 -16.40
CA ALA A 153 -3.89 6.55 -17.49
C ALA A 153 -3.41 5.52 -18.54
N LEU A 154 -3.23 4.27 -18.14
CA LEU A 154 -2.64 3.22 -18.97
C LEU A 154 -3.68 2.28 -19.61
N LEU A 155 -4.84 2.09 -18.98
CA LEU A 155 -5.95 1.31 -19.53
C LEU A 155 -7.04 2.22 -20.09
N ARG A 156 -7.77 1.73 -21.10
CA ARG A 156 -8.92 2.46 -21.66
C ARG A 156 -9.99 2.63 -20.59
N GLY A 157 -10.63 3.81 -20.54
CA GLY A 157 -11.65 4.13 -19.53
C GLY A 157 -12.78 3.11 -19.48
N GLU A 158 -13.26 2.64 -20.64
CA GLU A 158 -14.34 1.64 -20.74
C GLU A 158 -13.98 0.28 -20.10
N ASP A 159 -12.70 -0.11 -20.17
CA ASP A 159 -12.23 -1.36 -19.55
C ASP A 159 -12.32 -1.29 -18.02
N LEU A 160 -12.05 -0.12 -17.44
CA LEU A 160 -12.03 0.08 -15.99
C LEU A 160 -13.39 0.43 -15.38
N LEU A 161 -14.24 1.13 -16.12
CA LEU A 161 -15.58 1.55 -15.67
C LEU A 161 -16.49 0.35 -15.40
N ASN A 162 -16.36 -0.70 -16.22
CA ASN A 162 -17.15 -1.92 -16.09
C ASN A 162 -16.61 -2.90 -15.04
N MET A 163 -15.44 -2.62 -14.45
CA MET A 163 -14.84 -3.47 -13.43
C MET A 163 -15.35 -3.13 -12.03
N HIS A 164 -15.62 -4.16 -11.23
CA HIS A 164 -15.85 -3.99 -9.80
C HIS A 164 -14.56 -3.50 -9.10
N GLY A 165 -14.69 -2.78 -7.97
CA GLY A 165 -13.54 -2.24 -7.24
C GLY A 165 -12.49 -3.29 -6.86
N ASN A 166 -12.93 -4.50 -6.50
CA ASN A 166 -12.03 -5.63 -6.19
C ASN A 166 -11.21 -6.07 -7.41
N THR A 167 -11.82 -6.07 -8.61
CA THR A 167 -11.12 -6.38 -9.86
C THR A 167 -10.07 -5.30 -10.18
N ARG A 168 -10.40 -4.02 -9.95
CA ARG A 168 -9.44 -2.92 -10.09
C ARG A 168 -8.27 -3.03 -9.11
N ALA A 169 -8.53 -3.42 -7.86
CA ALA A 169 -7.48 -3.66 -6.87
C ALA A 169 -6.60 -4.87 -7.24
N ALA A 170 -7.15 -5.86 -7.96
CA ALA A 170 -6.39 -7.01 -8.45
C ALA A 170 -5.40 -6.68 -9.55
N LEU A 171 -5.75 -5.76 -10.43
CA LEU A 171 -4.79 -5.20 -11.38
C LEU A 171 -3.64 -4.49 -10.64
N ASP A 172 -3.95 -3.66 -9.63
CA ASP A 172 -2.92 -2.99 -8.84
C ASP A 172 -2.01 -4.01 -8.15
N TYR A 173 -2.58 -5.00 -7.46
CA TYR A 173 -1.82 -6.05 -6.78
C TYR A 173 -0.80 -6.75 -7.69
N TYR A 174 -1.22 -7.13 -8.90
CA TYR A 174 -0.32 -7.77 -9.86
C TYR A 174 0.86 -6.88 -10.23
N VAL A 175 0.62 -5.58 -10.45
CA VAL A 175 1.69 -4.62 -10.73
C VAL A 175 2.61 -4.43 -9.52
N LEU A 176 2.05 -4.36 -8.31
CA LEU A 176 2.81 -4.16 -7.08
C LEU A 176 3.76 -5.33 -6.79
N ILE A 177 3.34 -6.58 -6.99
CA ILE A 177 4.22 -7.73 -6.75
C ILE A 177 5.35 -7.80 -7.78
N ASN A 178 5.11 -7.40 -9.03
CA ASN A 178 6.07 -7.46 -10.13
C ASN A 178 6.93 -6.18 -10.33
N SER A 179 6.94 -5.23 -9.39
CA SER A 179 7.72 -3.99 -9.54
C SER A 179 9.19 -4.11 -9.10
N ASP A 180 10.08 -3.27 -9.64
CA ASP A 180 11.50 -3.24 -9.24
C ASP A 180 11.67 -2.81 -7.78
N SER A 181 10.79 -1.94 -7.29
CA SER A 181 10.70 -1.51 -5.90
C SER A 181 9.25 -1.26 -5.51
N TYR A 182 8.90 -1.47 -4.25
CA TYR A 182 7.55 -1.27 -3.73
C TYR A 182 7.59 -0.41 -2.46
N VAL A 183 6.73 0.60 -2.43
CA VAL A 183 6.52 1.46 -1.25
C VAL A 183 5.04 1.49 -0.91
N ALA A 184 4.72 1.35 0.37
CA ALA A 184 3.36 1.52 0.87
C ALA A 184 3.28 2.58 1.97
N THR A 185 2.28 3.45 1.87
CA THR A 185 2.07 4.53 2.85
C THR A 185 1.24 4.09 4.05
N PHE A 186 0.46 3.01 3.93
CA PHE A 186 -0.37 2.49 5.01
C PHE A 186 -0.48 0.96 4.96
N PHE A 187 0.25 0.28 5.84
CA PHE A 187 0.22 -1.18 5.94
C PHE A 187 -1.16 -1.75 6.32
N ARG A 188 -1.83 -2.39 5.36
CA ARG A 188 -3.11 -3.11 5.46
C ARG A 188 -2.98 -4.50 4.82
N ASN A 189 -4.12 -5.17 4.57
CA ASN A 189 -4.15 -6.56 4.09
C ASN A 189 -3.50 -6.73 2.71
N MET A 190 -3.69 -5.78 1.79
CA MET A 190 -3.06 -5.82 0.47
C MET A 190 -1.53 -5.74 0.60
N ASP A 191 -1.02 -4.82 1.43
CA ASP A 191 0.42 -4.63 1.65
C ASP A 191 1.07 -5.87 2.26
N LYS A 192 0.36 -6.56 3.16
CA LYS A 192 0.78 -7.87 3.67
C LYS A 192 0.95 -8.88 2.53
N MET A 193 -0.04 -8.99 1.64
CA MET A 193 0.02 -9.92 0.51
C MET A 193 1.19 -9.59 -0.42
N VAL A 194 1.34 -8.31 -0.77
CA VAL A 194 2.42 -7.83 -1.64
C VAL A 194 3.77 -8.12 -1.01
N ALA A 195 3.95 -7.84 0.28
CA ALA A 195 5.18 -8.16 1.01
C ALA A 195 5.51 -9.66 0.95
N ALA A 196 4.51 -10.52 1.19
CA ALA A 196 4.70 -11.96 1.20
C ALA A 196 5.07 -12.50 -0.19
N MET A 197 4.36 -12.08 -1.24
CA MET A 197 4.64 -12.53 -2.60
C MET A 197 6.00 -12.04 -3.09
N ARG A 198 6.33 -10.76 -2.87
CA ARG A 198 7.64 -10.21 -3.22
C ARG A 198 8.76 -10.96 -2.50
N ALA A 199 8.60 -11.26 -1.21
CA ALA A 199 9.57 -12.07 -0.46
C ALA A 199 9.68 -13.51 -1.01
N TYR A 200 8.55 -14.13 -1.39
CA TYR A 200 8.53 -15.45 -2.02
C TYR A 200 9.24 -15.48 -3.37
N GLU A 201 9.13 -14.40 -4.15
CA GLU A 201 9.80 -14.24 -5.46
C GLU A 201 11.24 -13.71 -5.36
N GLY A 202 11.75 -13.43 -4.15
CA GLY A 202 13.11 -12.90 -3.96
C GLY A 202 13.25 -11.39 -4.25
N LEU A 203 12.14 -10.67 -4.34
CA LEU A 203 12.08 -9.22 -4.58
C LEU A 203 12.14 -8.46 -3.23
N HIS A 204 13.35 -8.06 -2.82
CA HIS A 204 13.58 -7.53 -1.49
C HIS A 204 13.44 -6.00 -1.35
N ASN A 205 13.33 -5.26 -2.45
CA ASN A 205 13.13 -3.80 -2.42
C ASN A 205 11.66 -3.48 -2.06
N THR A 206 11.33 -3.59 -0.78
CA THR A 206 9.98 -3.39 -0.24
C THR A 206 10.06 -2.53 1.01
N LEU A 207 9.35 -1.39 1.01
CA LEU A 207 9.40 -0.40 2.08
C LEU A 207 8.00 -0.02 2.58
N PHE A 208 7.83 0.04 3.89
CA PHE A 208 6.63 0.58 4.53
C PHE A 208 6.97 1.89 5.22
N LEU A 209 6.28 2.97 4.85
CA LEU A 209 6.58 4.27 5.44
C LEU A 209 6.09 4.35 6.89
N GLY A 210 7.00 4.71 7.79
CA GLY A 210 6.83 4.87 9.22
C GLY A 210 6.03 6.13 9.58
N ARG A 211 4.70 6.06 9.45
CA ARG A 211 3.77 7.15 9.80
C ARG A 211 3.96 7.71 11.20
N ARG A 212 4.23 6.85 12.18
CA ARG A 212 4.52 7.28 13.55
C ARG A 212 5.83 8.09 13.62
N ALA A 213 6.88 7.63 12.95
CA ALA A 213 8.17 8.31 12.95
C ALA A 213 8.04 9.74 12.40
N TYR A 214 7.37 9.90 11.26
CA TYR A 214 7.12 11.21 10.67
C TYR A 214 6.39 12.17 11.64
N VAL A 215 5.26 11.73 12.20
CA VAL A 215 4.45 12.56 13.10
C VAL A 215 5.18 12.88 14.39
N GLU A 216 5.94 11.92 14.94
CA GLU A 216 6.72 12.14 16.15
C GLU A 216 7.81 13.18 15.93
N MET A 217 8.54 13.09 14.81
CA MET A 217 9.62 14.03 14.47
C MET A 217 9.09 15.44 14.22
N THR A 218 8.05 15.60 13.40
CA THR A 218 7.44 16.91 13.16
C THR A 218 6.84 17.50 14.44
N SER A 219 6.28 16.67 15.33
CA SER A 219 5.76 17.15 16.62
C SER A 219 6.84 17.61 17.61
N LYS A 220 8.11 17.23 17.38
CA LYS A 220 9.28 17.73 18.11
C LYS A 220 9.84 19.03 17.50
N GLY A 221 9.23 19.54 16.43
CA GLY A 221 9.66 20.74 15.73
C GLY A 221 10.80 20.51 14.73
N LEU A 222 11.12 19.26 14.39
CA LEU A 222 12.10 18.96 13.35
C LEU A 222 11.55 19.37 11.98
N ASP A 223 12.37 20.08 11.22
CA ASP A 223 12.09 20.46 9.84
C ASP A 223 13.34 20.32 8.95
N GLY A 224 13.19 20.62 7.66
CA GLY A 224 14.28 20.67 6.70
C GLY A 224 15.23 19.47 6.76
N LYS A 225 16.53 19.77 6.87
CA LYS A 225 17.61 18.76 6.86
C LYS A 225 17.59 17.84 8.08
N GLU A 226 17.22 18.34 9.25
CA GLU A 226 17.18 17.55 10.48
C GLU A 226 16.07 16.50 10.40
N LEU A 227 14.90 16.89 9.90
CA LEU A 227 13.80 15.97 9.64
C LEU A 227 14.16 14.93 8.58
N PHE A 228 14.84 15.34 7.50
CA PHE A 228 15.34 14.41 6.47
C PHE A 228 16.25 13.33 7.09
N GLN A 229 17.23 13.75 7.90
CA GLN A 229 18.15 12.82 8.54
C GLN A 229 17.43 11.89 9.54
N ALA A 230 16.50 12.42 10.32
CA ALA A 230 15.73 11.63 11.26
C ALA A 230 14.87 10.58 10.55
N LEU A 231 14.21 10.97 9.44
CA LEU A 231 13.43 10.05 8.61
C LEU A 231 14.29 8.97 7.96
N TRP A 232 15.47 9.34 7.42
CA TRP A 232 16.43 8.37 6.90
C TRP A 232 16.80 7.33 7.97
N VAL A 233 17.17 7.78 9.18
CA VAL A 233 17.52 6.89 10.29
C VAL A 233 16.37 5.99 10.70
N ALA A 234 15.12 6.49 10.69
CA ALA A 234 13.96 5.69 11.06
C ALA A 234 13.58 4.61 10.04
N HIS A 235 13.95 4.77 8.77
CA HIS A 235 13.57 3.84 7.71
C HIS A 235 14.76 3.04 7.15
N LYS A 236 16.02 3.38 7.48
CA LYS A 236 17.21 2.71 6.91
C LYS A 236 17.22 1.20 7.19
N GLU A 237 16.70 0.76 8.33
CA GLU A 237 16.65 -0.65 8.71
C GLU A 237 15.55 -1.38 7.94
N ASP A 238 14.39 -0.74 7.74
CA ASP A 238 13.31 -1.24 6.90
C ASP A 238 13.73 -1.33 5.42
N PHE A 239 14.54 -0.36 4.95
CA PHE A 239 15.11 -0.34 3.61
C PHE A 239 16.20 -1.41 3.41
N SER A 240 17.06 -1.62 4.40
CA SER A 240 18.15 -2.60 4.34
C SER A 240 17.65 -4.04 4.53
N MET A 241 16.51 -4.19 5.21
CA MET A 241 15.90 -5.48 5.51
C MET A 241 14.55 -5.61 4.81
N GLY A 242 14.57 -6.00 3.54
CA GLY A 242 13.46 -6.75 2.91
C GLY A 242 13.12 -8.10 3.61
N ARG A 243 13.61 -8.30 4.85
CA ARG A 243 13.43 -9.44 5.76
C ARG A 243 12.71 -9.07 7.07
N GLY A 244 12.59 -7.79 7.42
CA GLY A 244 12.01 -7.36 8.71
C GLY A 244 10.48 -7.41 8.78
N SER A 245 9.83 -7.45 7.62
CA SER A 245 8.39 -7.66 7.50
C SER A 245 8.06 -9.08 7.04
N ALA A 246 8.87 -10.06 7.47
CA ALA A 246 8.44 -11.44 7.41
C ALA A 246 7.11 -11.51 8.15
N LEU A 247 6.00 -11.67 7.42
CA LEU A 247 4.75 -12.04 8.05
C LEU A 247 5.06 -13.28 8.88
N PRO A 248 4.99 -13.21 10.23
CA PRO A 248 5.35 -14.34 11.07
C PRO A 248 4.47 -15.56 10.75
N ASP A 249 3.29 -15.29 10.18
CA ASP A 249 2.29 -16.27 9.78
C ASP A 249 2.01 -16.20 8.28
N CYS A 250 1.79 -17.37 7.71
CA CYS A 250 1.37 -17.51 6.33
C CYS A 250 0.07 -16.76 6.08
N PHE A 251 0.01 -15.86 5.07
CA PHE A 251 -1.23 -15.13 4.77
C PHE A 251 -2.43 -16.07 4.53
N CYS A 252 -2.17 -17.26 4.01
CA CYS A 252 -3.16 -18.30 3.73
C CYS A 252 -3.74 -19.01 4.97
N GLU A 253 -3.24 -18.69 6.16
CA GLU A 253 -3.76 -19.20 7.44
C GLU A 253 -4.89 -18.32 7.99
N THR A 254 -4.99 -17.06 7.55
CA THR A 254 -6.03 -16.12 8.02
C THR A 254 -7.30 -16.20 7.17
N VAL A 255 -8.46 -16.32 7.82
CA VAL A 255 -9.77 -16.39 7.12
C VAL A 255 -10.09 -15.10 6.36
N ILE A 256 -9.71 -13.94 6.91
CA ILE A 256 -9.92 -12.61 6.30
C ILE A 256 -9.17 -12.49 4.97
N SER A 257 -7.97 -13.07 4.92
CA SER A 257 -7.08 -13.12 3.76
C SER A 257 -7.65 -13.96 2.62
N LEU A 258 -8.33 -15.06 2.96
CA LEU A 258 -9.01 -15.92 1.99
C LEU A 258 -10.23 -15.26 1.36
N TYR A 259 -11.01 -14.48 2.11
CA TYR A 259 -12.12 -13.71 1.53
C TYR A 259 -11.61 -12.64 0.56
N PHE A 260 -10.54 -11.92 0.92
CA PHE A 260 -9.92 -10.94 0.02
C PHE A 260 -9.39 -11.62 -1.26
N LEU A 261 -8.75 -12.79 -1.14
CA LEU A 261 -8.35 -13.64 -2.27
C LEU A 261 -9.53 -14.11 -3.12
N LEU A 262 -10.63 -14.54 -2.50
CA LEU A 262 -11.86 -14.99 -3.19
C LEU A 262 -12.54 -13.88 -4.00
N TYR A 263 -12.24 -12.61 -3.73
CA TYR A 263 -12.73 -11.46 -4.51
C TYR A 263 -11.75 -10.99 -5.58
N MET A 264 -10.52 -11.52 -5.59
CA MET A 264 -9.46 -11.18 -6.55
C MET A 264 -9.22 -12.28 -7.60
N ILE A 265 -9.63 -13.51 -7.30
CA ILE A 265 -9.63 -14.68 -8.18
C ILE A 265 -11.04 -14.84 -8.77
#